data_AF-A0A931LSV5-F1
#
_entry.id   AF-A0A931LSV5-F1
#
_cell.length_a   1.000
_cell.length_b   1.000
_cell.length_c   1.000
_cell.angle_alpha   90.00
_cell.angle_beta   90.00
_cell.angle_gamma   90.00
#
_symmetry.space_group_name_H-M   'P 1'
#
loop_
_entity.id
_entity.type
_entity.pdbx_description
1 polymer ?
#
loop_
_entity_poly.entity_id
_entity_poly.type
_entity_poly.pdbx_seq_one_letter_code
_entity_poly.pdbx_strand_id
1 'polypeptide(L)'
;MYALILGLLLLVLTITSVFLQRSPDIQPSSRVLRTSNFILTYQADISKQKVEQFAAGLEAAYKHLVVREKLHDGVHKWTLKGPFLSVTYQCLPTIAAHEFFHSMQLQYPLKLADRFLLEGTATWAMREVFPESAECYQETLEDWLVGGTDYSSVKLLSRGYQGGLFWNYLAERYGGAQLIRRLFEHPDIRLGIDWPKVLSILTGKSFLDLWDEFAVALATHQVPDAAQLFPLAEQKTNYVPVPVYGGEWTGQLLTIDQINWQNPFVEICEKKKEFCPLAHDVAVIGSPLTVRHPYGIHFLRIIPKANTPLVLQFNGSSDTDFRVYVVGSKNSTAYETSPLMPGCILSNPLDYQFLQVVITRGEKGSGSYQVKLAPLQNQNYAKCFAQNTPSEQYLKTPT
;
A
#
# COMPACT_ATOMS: atom_id res chain seq x y z
N MET A 1 -2.73 -12.63 -11.20
CA MET A 1 -1.42 -12.20 -11.73
C MET A 1 -0.24 -12.47 -10.77
N TYR A 2 -0.47 -12.75 -9.48
CA TYR A 2 0.60 -13.03 -8.49
C TYR A 2 1.51 -14.24 -8.79
N ALA A 3 0.98 -15.32 -9.39
CA ALA A 3 1.80 -16.44 -9.85
C ALA A 3 2.62 -16.11 -11.13
N LEU A 4 2.23 -15.08 -11.87
CA LEU A 4 2.92 -14.63 -13.09
C LEU A 4 4.16 -13.79 -12.79
N ILE A 5 4.13 -12.98 -11.71
CA ILE A 5 5.23 -12.08 -11.33
C ILE A 5 6.22 -12.77 -10.39
N LEU A 6 5.78 -13.68 -9.51
CA LEU A 6 6.71 -14.51 -8.73
C LEU A 6 7.53 -15.47 -9.58
N GLY A 7 7.04 -15.86 -10.77
CA GLY A 7 7.82 -16.59 -11.76
C GLY A 7 8.95 -15.75 -12.40
N LEU A 8 8.85 -14.42 -12.38
CA LEU A 8 9.94 -13.52 -12.79
C LEU A 8 11.03 -13.40 -11.70
N LEU A 9 10.70 -13.59 -10.42
CA LEU A 9 11.63 -13.44 -9.30
C LEU A 9 12.75 -14.49 -9.24
N LEU A 10 12.58 -15.64 -9.90
CA LEU A 10 13.62 -16.67 -10.06
C LEU A 10 14.41 -16.53 -11.37
N LEU A 11 14.06 -15.53 -12.17
CA LEU A 11 14.67 -15.29 -13.46
C LEU A 11 15.64 -14.13 -13.32
N VAL A 12 16.89 -14.52 -13.12
CA VAL A 12 18.08 -13.68 -13.06
C VAL A 12 18.07 -12.60 -14.15
N LEU A 13 17.51 -11.43 -13.83
CA LEU A 13 17.99 -10.14 -14.31
C LEU A 13 19.33 -9.92 -13.59
N THR A 14 20.41 -10.43 -14.18
CA THR A 14 21.74 -9.91 -13.84
C THR A 14 21.80 -8.48 -14.39
N ILE A 15 21.32 -7.51 -13.60
CA ILE A 15 21.78 -6.13 -13.67
C ILE A 15 23.23 -6.20 -13.18
N THR A 16 24.14 -6.49 -14.09
CA THR A 16 25.56 -6.38 -13.78
C THR A 16 25.94 -4.94 -14.13
N SER A 17 26.23 -4.15 -13.10
CA SER A 17 27.07 -2.96 -13.20
C SER A 17 28.48 -3.42 -13.61
N VAL A 18 28.64 -3.83 -14.86
CA VAL A 18 29.94 -4.22 -15.41
C VAL A 18 30.68 -2.93 -15.76
N PHE A 19 31.60 -2.54 -14.89
CA PHE A 19 32.84 -1.90 -15.34
C PHE A 19 33.39 -2.75 -16.48
N LEU A 20 33.51 -2.16 -17.68
CA LEU A 20 34.18 -2.66 -18.89
C LEU A 20 35.19 -3.81 -18.66
N GLN A 21 34.73 -5.03 -18.43
CA GLN A 21 35.55 -6.23 -18.41
C GLN A 21 34.74 -7.40 -18.98
N ARG A 22 35.33 -7.98 -20.04
CA ARG A 22 34.99 -9.18 -20.82
C ARG A 22 33.66 -9.88 -20.50
N SER A 23 32.79 -9.91 -21.52
CA SER A 23 31.52 -10.63 -21.54
C SER A 23 31.70 -12.09 -21.13
N PRO A 24 30.93 -12.61 -20.14
CA PRO A 24 30.76 -14.04 -19.99
C PRO A 24 29.98 -14.59 -21.19
N ASP A 25 30.26 -15.85 -21.55
CA ASP A 25 29.79 -16.55 -22.73
C ASP A 25 28.32 -16.25 -23.10
N ILE A 26 28.17 -15.55 -24.21
CA ILE A 26 26.87 -15.34 -24.83
C ILE A 26 26.38 -16.70 -25.33
N GLN A 27 25.29 -17.20 -24.75
CA GLN A 27 24.59 -18.39 -25.24
C GLN A 27 24.36 -18.24 -26.76
N PRO A 28 24.73 -19.25 -27.58
CA PRO A 28 24.80 -19.12 -29.05
C PRO A 28 23.46 -18.82 -29.75
N SER A 29 22.34 -18.82 -29.02
CA SER A 29 20.99 -18.51 -29.51
C SER A 29 20.47 -17.13 -29.08
N SER A 30 21.32 -16.20 -28.61
CA SER A 30 20.86 -14.87 -28.23
C SER A 30 20.82 -13.86 -29.39
N ARG A 31 19.90 -12.91 -29.30
CA ARG A 31 19.74 -11.75 -30.20
C ARG A 31 19.93 -10.47 -29.41
N VAL A 32 20.23 -9.39 -30.12
CA VAL A 32 20.46 -8.06 -29.52
C VAL A 32 19.51 -7.05 -30.15
N LEU A 33 18.82 -6.26 -29.32
CA LEU A 33 18.11 -5.05 -29.70
C LEU A 33 18.86 -3.85 -29.11
N ARG A 34 19.07 -2.81 -29.91
CA ARG A 34 19.67 -1.55 -29.48
C ARG A 34 18.65 -0.44 -29.66
N THR A 35 18.48 0.38 -28.63
CA THR A 35 17.71 1.61 -28.66
C THR A 35 18.64 2.81 -28.44
N SER A 36 18.09 4.00 -28.22
CA SER A 36 18.89 5.20 -27.95
C SER A 36 19.66 5.09 -26.65
N ASN A 37 19.04 4.52 -25.60
CA ASN A 37 19.60 4.47 -24.25
C ASN A 37 19.90 3.05 -23.76
N PHE A 38 19.45 2.00 -24.47
CA PHE A 38 19.53 0.62 -23.98
C PHE A 38 20.10 -0.37 -25.01
N ILE A 39 20.76 -1.40 -24.47
CA ILE A 39 21.15 -2.60 -25.20
C ILE A 39 20.49 -3.79 -24.50
N LEU A 40 19.57 -4.45 -25.18
CA LEU A 40 18.85 -5.61 -24.68
C LEU A 40 19.39 -6.86 -25.36
N THR A 41 19.86 -7.81 -24.57
CA THR A 41 20.18 -9.17 -25.04
C THR A 41 19.04 -10.10 -24.67
N TYR A 42 18.51 -10.88 -25.62
CA TYR A 42 17.35 -11.75 -25.41
C TYR A 42 17.50 -13.10 -26.14
N GLN A 43 16.81 -14.14 -25.67
CA GLN A 43 16.84 -15.47 -26.29
C GLN A 43 16.05 -15.48 -27.61
N ALA A 44 16.49 -16.24 -28.62
CA ALA A 44 15.89 -16.25 -29.96
C ALA A 44 14.41 -16.70 -30.02
N ASP A 45 13.93 -17.41 -29.00
CA ASP A 45 12.55 -17.87 -28.84
C ASP A 45 11.61 -16.78 -28.30
N ILE A 46 12.14 -15.67 -27.78
CA ILE A 46 11.34 -14.51 -27.37
C ILE A 46 10.92 -13.71 -28.62
N SER A 47 9.62 -13.42 -28.74
CA SER A 47 9.08 -12.58 -29.83
C SER A 47 9.77 -11.23 -29.87
N LYS A 48 10.30 -10.85 -31.04
CA LYS A 48 10.92 -9.54 -31.28
C LYS A 48 9.97 -8.39 -30.89
N GLN A 49 8.67 -8.52 -31.20
CA GLN A 49 7.66 -7.52 -30.86
C GLN A 49 7.54 -7.30 -29.34
N LYS A 50 7.61 -8.37 -28.52
CA LYS A 50 7.61 -8.25 -27.06
C LYS A 50 8.83 -7.49 -26.55
N VAL A 51 10.00 -7.77 -27.13
CA VAL A 51 11.25 -7.09 -26.78
C VAL A 51 11.20 -5.62 -27.17
N GLU A 52 10.64 -5.29 -28.33
CA GLU A 52 10.46 -3.90 -28.77
C GLU A 52 9.50 -3.13 -27.86
N GLN A 53 8.38 -3.73 -27.43
CA GLN A 53 7.47 -3.11 -26.46
C GLN A 53 8.11 -2.90 -25.09
N PHE A 54 8.84 -3.90 -24.59
CA PHE A 54 9.58 -3.77 -23.33
C PHE A 54 10.64 -2.66 -23.43
N ALA A 55 11.39 -2.62 -24.53
CA ALA A 55 12.40 -1.58 -24.75
C ALA A 55 11.77 -0.18 -24.89
N ALA A 56 10.61 -0.05 -25.54
CA ALA A 56 9.86 1.20 -25.56
C ALA A 56 9.42 1.63 -24.16
N GLY A 57 9.05 0.67 -23.30
CA GLY A 57 8.77 0.90 -21.89
C GLY A 57 9.97 1.44 -21.11
N LEU A 58 11.16 0.85 -21.30
CA LEU A 58 12.41 1.35 -20.71
C LEU A 58 12.73 2.78 -21.17
N GLU A 59 12.58 3.07 -22.45
CA GLU A 59 12.82 4.40 -23.02
C GLU A 59 11.86 5.46 -22.44
N ALA A 60 10.58 5.11 -22.29
CA ALA A 60 9.60 5.97 -21.66
C ALA A 60 9.93 6.22 -20.18
N ALA A 61 10.28 5.16 -19.44
CA ALA A 61 10.69 5.26 -18.05
C ALA A 61 11.94 6.13 -17.87
N TYR A 62 12.95 5.96 -18.72
CA TYR A 62 14.14 6.81 -18.73
C TYR A 62 13.80 8.27 -19.00
N LYS A 63 13.01 8.53 -20.06
CA LYS A 63 12.61 9.90 -20.42
C LYS A 63 11.81 10.57 -19.30
N HIS A 64 10.92 9.85 -18.64
CA HIS A 64 10.12 10.41 -17.56
C HIS A 64 10.92 10.56 -16.27
N LEU A 65 11.49 9.47 -15.76
CA LEU A 65 12.11 9.45 -14.44
C LEU A 65 13.47 10.15 -14.43
N VAL A 66 14.34 9.88 -15.40
CA VAL A 66 15.69 10.46 -15.45
C VAL A 66 15.68 11.84 -16.10
N VAL A 67 15.10 11.98 -17.30
CA VAL A 67 15.21 13.25 -18.03
C VAL A 67 14.28 14.32 -17.46
N ARG A 68 12.99 13.99 -17.26
CA ARG A 68 11.99 14.96 -16.79
C ARG A 68 12.06 15.14 -15.27
N GLU A 69 11.99 14.06 -14.50
CA GLU A 69 11.95 14.12 -13.03
C GLU A 69 13.35 14.21 -12.39
N LYS A 70 14.41 14.12 -13.20
CA LYS A 70 15.81 14.29 -12.78
C LYS A 70 16.25 13.29 -11.71
N LEU A 71 15.68 12.09 -11.68
CA LEU A 71 16.21 10.98 -10.88
C LEU A 71 17.59 10.57 -11.42
N HIS A 72 18.50 10.20 -10.51
CA HIS A 72 19.88 9.85 -10.85
C HIS A 72 19.96 8.75 -11.93
N ASP A 73 20.82 8.95 -12.93
CA ASP A 73 21.06 7.99 -14.01
C ASP A 73 21.93 6.82 -13.55
N GLY A 74 21.67 5.61 -14.04
CA GLY A 74 22.46 4.42 -13.73
C GLY A 74 23.27 3.96 -14.93
N VAL A 75 24.22 3.04 -14.72
CA VAL A 75 24.84 2.31 -15.82
C VAL A 75 23.88 1.18 -16.25
N HIS A 76 23.40 1.21 -17.49
CA HIS A 76 22.29 0.36 -17.94
C HIS A 76 22.73 -0.73 -18.93
N LYS A 77 23.00 -1.94 -18.43
CA LYS A 77 23.08 -3.15 -19.27
C LYS A 77 22.00 -4.14 -18.83
N TRP A 78 21.09 -4.46 -19.73
CA TRP A 78 19.93 -5.32 -19.46
C TRP A 78 20.01 -6.63 -20.23
N THR A 79 19.78 -7.74 -19.54
CA THR A 79 19.70 -9.08 -20.15
C THR A 79 18.35 -9.69 -19.84
N LEU A 80 17.54 -9.95 -20.86
CA LEU A 80 16.25 -10.62 -20.76
C LEU A 80 16.46 -12.13 -20.92
N LYS A 81 16.09 -12.92 -19.92
CA LYS A 81 16.10 -14.39 -19.97
C LYS A 81 14.68 -14.91 -19.76
N GLY A 82 14.35 -16.09 -20.28
CA GLY A 82 13.16 -16.89 -19.90
C GLY A 82 11.79 -16.39 -20.36
N PRO A 83 10.71 -17.09 -19.96
CA PRO A 83 9.43 -17.00 -20.64
C PRO A 83 8.64 -15.75 -20.20
N PHE A 84 8.79 -14.66 -20.95
CA PHE A 84 7.82 -13.53 -21.01
C PHE A 84 6.43 -13.96 -21.55
N LEU A 85 6.11 -15.26 -21.49
CA LEU A 85 5.06 -15.90 -22.28
C LEU A 85 3.66 -15.71 -21.69
N SER A 86 3.54 -15.37 -20.40
CA SER A 86 2.26 -15.24 -19.72
C SER A 86 1.78 -13.79 -19.56
N VAL A 87 2.65 -12.78 -19.63
CA VAL A 87 2.24 -11.37 -19.54
C VAL A 87 1.52 -10.95 -20.82
N THR A 88 0.38 -10.27 -20.67
CA THR A 88 -0.32 -9.64 -21.80
C THR A 88 0.59 -8.59 -22.44
N TYR A 89 0.61 -8.52 -23.78
CA TYR A 89 1.43 -7.55 -24.51
C TYR A 89 1.21 -6.09 -24.03
N GLN A 90 0.00 -5.79 -23.56
CA GLN A 90 -0.39 -4.46 -23.07
C GLN A 90 0.37 -4.02 -21.81
N CYS A 91 0.78 -4.94 -20.93
CA CYS A 91 1.43 -4.60 -19.67
C CYS A 91 2.96 -4.68 -19.70
N LEU A 92 3.56 -5.04 -20.84
CA LEU A 92 5.02 -5.09 -20.95
C LEU A 92 5.69 -3.72 -20.72
N PRO A 93 5.16 -2.59 -21.22
CA PRO A 93 5.75 -1.28 -20.94
C PRO A 93 5.73 -0.91 -19.46
N THR A 94 4.63 -1.19 -18.75
CA THR A 94 4.50 -0.87 -17.32
C THR A 94 5.46 -1.71 -16.48
N ILE A 95 5.59 -3.00 -16.77
CA ILE A 95 6.60 -3.86 -16.13
C ILE A 95 8.01 -3.36 -16.43
N ALA A 96 8.29 -2.89 -17.65
CA ALA A 96 9.59 -2.31 -17.96
C ALA A 96 9.90 -1.08 -17.09
N ALA A 97 8.91 -0.23 -16.79
CA ALA A 97 9.10 0.88 -15.85
C ALA A 97 9.36 0.41 -14.41
N HIS A 98 8.66 -0.62 -13.94
CA HIS A 98 8.91 -1.26 -12.63
C HIS A 98 10.36 -1.72 -12.51
N GLU A 99 10.80 -2.53 -13.48
CA GLU A 99 12.16 -3.07 -13.49
C GLU A 99 13.19 -1.97 -13.65
N PHE A 100 12.96 -1.01 -14.56
CA PHE A 100 13.86 0.14 -14.71
C PHE A 100 14.06 0.89 -13.39
N PHE A 101 12.99 1.05 -12.59
CA PHE A 101 13.10 1.68 -11.28
C PHE A 101 14.01 0.91 -10.31
N HIS A 102 13.97 -0.43 -10.32
CA HIS A 102 14.92 -1.24 -9.55
C HIS A 102 16.38 -0.95 -9.93
N SER A 103 16.69 -0.68 -11.20
CA SER A 103 18.07 -0.31 -11.58
C SER A 103 18.53 1.02 -10.98
N MET A 104 17.61 1.95 -10.74
CA MET A 104 17.91 3.19 -10.02
C MET A 104 18.08 2.91 -8.52
N GLN A 105 17.19 2.11 -7.93
CA GLN A 105 17.26 1.72 -6.51
C GLN A 105 18.57 1.00 -6.14
N LEU A 106 19.09 0.14 -7.03
CA LEU A 106 20.33 -0.62 -6.80
C LEU A 106 21.59 0.25 -6.65
N GLN A 107 21.52 1.54 -6.97
CA GLN A 107 22.60 2.50 -6.74
C GLN A 107 22.68 2.96 -5.28
N TYR A 108 21.65 2.67 -4.48
CA TYR A 108 21.54 3.04 -3.08
C TYR A 108 21.76 1.80 -2.20
N PRO A 109 22.32 1.94 -0.98
CA PRO A 109 22.57 0.83 -0.07
C PRO A 109 21.28 0.37 0.64
N LEU A 110 20.29 -0.01 -0.14
CA LEU A 110 18.98 -0.44 0.34
C LEU A 110 19.05 -1.87 0.86
N LYS A 111 18.31 -2.13 1.94
CA LYS A 111 18.12 -3.49 2.45
C LYS A 111 17.16 -4.22 1.53
N LEU A 112 17.63 -5.27 0.84
CA LEU A 112 16.79 -6.13 -0.02
C LEU A 112 15.58 -6.75 0.70
N ALA A 113 15.66 -6.87 2.04
CA ALA A 113 14.57 -7.36 2.87
C ALA A 113 13.40 -6.37 3.00
N ASP A 114 13.60 -5.09 2.67
CA ASP A 114 12.57 -4.06 2.73
C ASP A 114 11.78 -4.00 1.42
N ARG A 115 10.91 -4.99 1.24
CA ARG A 115 10.09 -5.11 0.03
C ARG A 115 9.10 -3.96 -0.10
N PHE A 116 8.68 -3.38 1.02
CA PHE A 116 7.71 -2.29 1.01
C PHE A 116 8.27 -1.04 0.35
N LEU A 117 9.52 -0.68 0.67
CA LEU A 117 10.21 0.39 -0.03
C LEU A 117 10.55 -0.02 -1.47
N LEU A 118 11.19 -1.18 -1.65
CA LEU A 118 11.71 -1.60 -2.97
C LEU A 118 10.63 -1.86 -4.00
N GLU A 119 9.76 -2.84 -3.76
CA GLU A 119 8.71 -3.21 -4.70
C GLU A 119 7.59 -2.16 -4.73
N GLY A 120 7.32 -1.53 -3.58
CA GLY A 120 6.29 -0.50 -3.50
C GLY A 120 6.63 0.73 -4.34
N THR A 121 7.87 1.25 -4.25
CA THR A 121 8.26 2.40 -5.09
C THR A 121 8.48 2.02 -6.56
N ALA A 122 8.88 0.78 -6.87
CA ALA A 122 8.90 0.29 -8.25
C ALA A 122 7.47 0.18 -8.85
N THR A 123 6.49 -0.24 -8.04
CA THR A 123 5.07 -0.25 -8.42
C THR A 123 4.53 1.18 -8.61
N TRP A 124 4.94 2.13 -7.77
CA TRP A 124 4.66 3.56 -7.99
C TRP A 124 5.18 4.04 -9.35
N ALA A 125 6.39 3.64 -9.73
CA ALA A 125 6.98 4.04 -11.02
C ALA A 125 6.17 3.53 -12.23
N MET A 126 5.50 2.37 -12.13
CA MET A 126 4.59 1.89 -13.18
C MET A 126 3.51 2.91 -13.48
N ARG A 127 2.82 3.38 -12.43
CA ARG A 127 1.73 4.36 -12.53
C ARG A 127 2.24 5.74 -12.93
N GLU A 128 3.36 6.17 -12.35
CA GLU A 128 3.95 7.48 -12.63
C GLU A 128 4.32 7.65 -14.11
N VAL A 129 4.84 6.58 -14.74
CA VAL A 129 5.23 6.60 -16.16
C VAL A 129 4.05 6.32 -17.09
N PHE A 130 3.12 5.46 -16.69
CA PHE A 130 1.98 5.01 -17.50
C PHE A 130 0.64 5.09 -16.76
N PRO A 131 0.18 6.30 -16.40
CA PRO A 131 -1.07 6.48 -15.66
C PRO A 131 -2.31 5.99 -16.43
N GLU A 132 -2.22 5.89 -17.75
CA GLU A 132 -3.29 5.39 -18.62
C GLU A 132 -3.42 3.85 -18.63
N SER A 133 -2.45 3.12 -18.07
CA SER A 133 -2.40 1.65 -18.08
C SER A 133 -2.78 1.05 -16.72
N ALA A 134 -3.78 1.62 -16.06
CA ALA A 134 -4.20 1.24 -14.72
C ALA A 134 -4.55 -0.24 -14.59
N GLU A 135 -5.08 -0.85 -15.65
CA GLU A 135 -5.40 -2.27 -15.72
C GLU A 135 -4.22 -3.19 -15.46
N CYS A 136 -2.98 -2.71 -15.65
CA CYS A 136 -1.76 -3.47 -15.49
C CYS A 136 -1.21 -3.50 -14.06
N TYR A 137 -1.66 -2.60 -13.19
CA TYR A 137 -1.23 -2.53 -11.79
C TYR A 137 -2.41 -2.51 -10.81
N GLN A 138 -3.66 -2.44 -11.26
CA GLN A 138 -4.84 -2.41 -10.38
C GLN A 138 -4.94 -3.61 -9.43
N GLU A 139 -4.58 -4.84 -9.88
CA GLU A 139 -4.66 -6.04 -9.04
C GLU A 139 -3.67 -5.96 -7.86
N THR A 140 -2.54 -5.26 -8.01
CA THR A 140 -1.60 -5.06 -6.90
C THR A 140 -2.03 -3.92 -5.97
N LEU A 141 -2.78 -2.95 -6.48
CA LEU A 141 -3.29 -1.83 -5.67
C LEU A 141 -4.58 -2.18 -4.90
N GLU A 142 -5.47 -2.99 -5.49
CA GLU A 142 -6.74 -3.39 -4.88
C GLU A 142 -6.57 -4.31 -3.67
N ASP A 143 -5.40 -4.93 -3.48
CA ASP A 143 -5.09 -5.77 -2.31
C ASP A 143 -5.37 -5.05 -0.99
N TRP A 144 -5.16 -3.73 -0.95
CA TRP A 144 -5.49 -2.86 0.20
C TRP A 144 -6.98 -2.71 0.48
N LEU A 145 -7.82 -3.05 -0.50
CA LEU A 145 -9.26 -2.85 -0.51
C LEU A 145 -10.01 -4.17 -0.28
N VAL A 146 -9.54 -5.27 -0.87
CA VAL A 146 -10.22 -6.58 -0.88
C VAL A 146 -9.71 -7.58 0.15
N GLY A 147 -8.66 -7.24 0.91
CA GLY A 147 -8.18 -8.07 2.03
C GLY A 147 -7.51 -9.38 1.62
N GLY A 148 -7.05 -9.48 0.36
CA GLY A 148 -6.46 -10.71 -0.23
C GLY A 148 -5.21 -11.23 0.47
N THR A 149 -4.61 -10.43 1.36
CA THR A 149 -3.71 -10.87 2.42
C THR A 149 -4.14 -10.14 3.68
N ASP A 150 -4.71 -10.85 4.66
CA ASP A 150 -5.19 -10.30 5.93
C ASP A 150 -4.27 -9.14 6.36
N TYR A 151 -4.84 -7.91 6.39
CA TYR A 151 -4.14 -6.63 6.62
C TYR A 151 -3.20 -6.68 7.83
N SER A 152 -3.46 -7.67 8.68
CA SER A 152 -2.91 -7.87 9.98
C SER A 152 -1.96 -9.06 10.16
N SER A 153 -1.91 -9.97 9.17
CA SER A 153 -1.13 -11.21 9.23
C SER A 153 0.29 -11.07 8.66
N VAL A 154 0.52 -10.09 7.78
CA VAL A 154 1.79 -9.83 7.09
C VAL A 154 2.43 -8.54 7.59
N LYS A 155 3.73 -8.59 7.96
CA LYS A 155 4.50 -7.41 8.40
C LYS A 155 4.51 -6.38 7.27
N LEU A 156 4.33 -5.10 7.61
CA LEU A 156 4.34 -4.00 6.63
C LEU A 156 5.54 -4.10 5.68
N LEU A 157 6.75 -4.22 6.23
CA LEU A 157 8.01 -4.27 5.45
C LEU A 157 8.13 -5.50 4.54
N SER A 158 7.33 -6.54 4.76
CA SER A 158 7.28 -7.73 3.90
C SER A 158 6.24 -7.65 2.78
N ARG A 159 5.36 -6.63 2.81
CA ARG A 159 4.46 -6.32 1.70
C ARG A 159 5.30 -5.71 0.58
N GLY A 160 5.18 -6.25 -0.63
CA GLY A 160 5.95 -5.80 -1.79
C GLY A 160 5.13 -4.83 -2.61
N TYR A 161 4.60 -5.34 -3.72
CA TYR A 161 3.78 -4.59 -4.70
C TYR A 161 2.59 -3.85 -4.08
N GLN A 162 2.01 -4.38 -3.00
CA GLN A 162 0.92 -3.71 -2.28
C GLN A 162 1.35 -2.31 -1.82
N GLY A 163 2.63 -2.12 -1.46
CA GLY A 163 3.14 -0.80 -1.09
C GLY A 163 2.93 0.28 -2.15
N GLY A 164 2.72 -0.08 -3.42
CA GLY A 164 2.49 0.85 -4.52
C GLY A 164 1.38 1.87 -4.24
N LEU A 165 0.24 1.46 -3.66
CA LEU A 165 -0.87 2.38 -3.40
C LEU A 165 -0.50 3.44 -2.35
N PHE A 166 0.24 3.04 -1.32
CA PHE A 166 0.76 3.95 -0.30
C PHE A 166 1.76 4.95 -0.90
N TRP A 167 2.69 4.48 -1.73
CA TRP A 167 3.67 5.36 -2.38
C TRP A 167 3.02 6.31 -3.39
N ASN A 168 2.02 5.85 -4.15
CA ASN A 168 1.19 6.72 -4.99
C ASN A 168 0.50 7.79 -4.16
N TYR A 169 -0.12 7.40 -3.05
CA TYR A 169 -0.82 8.31 -2.13
C TYR A 169 0.12 9.39 -1.59
N LEU A 170 1.32 8.98 -1.15
CA LEU A 170 2.32 9.90 -0.61
C LEU A 170 2.87 10.83 -1.70
N ALA A 171 3.22 10.30 -2.86
CA ALA A 171 3.77 11.09 -3.96
C ALA A 171 2.79 12.21 -4.33
N GLU A 172 1.51 11.92 -4.55
CA GLU A 172 0.53 12.95 -4.93
C GLU A 172 0.37 14.08 -3.91
N ARG A 173 0.63 13.82 -2.63
CA ARG A 173 0.43 14.79 -1.54
C ARG A 173 1.69 15.54 -1.14
N TYR A 174 2.86 14.90 -1.28
CA TYR A 174 4.10 15.37 -0.66
C TYR A 174 5.21 15.66 -1.68
N GLY A 175 4.88 15.83 -2.97
CA GLY A 175 5.78 16.40 -3.98
C GLY A 175 6.11 15.51 -5.18
N GLY A 176 5.24 14.56 -5.51
CA GLY A 176 5.34 13.67 -6.67
C GLY A 176 6.63 12.85 -6.68
N ALA A 177 7.20 12.68 -7.86
CA ALA A 177 8.49 12.03 -8.05
C ALA A 177 9.64 12.69 -7.26
N GLN A 178 9.53 13.99 -6.94
CA GLN A 178 10.56 14.68 -6.14
C GLN A 178 10.58 14.22 -4.68
N LEU A 179 9.47 13.73 -4.12
CA LEU A 179 9.50 13.07 -2.81
C LEU A 179 10.33 11.80 -2.87
N ILE A 180 10.05 10.94 -3.85
CA ILE A 180 10.72 9.66 -4.03
C ILE A 180 12.22 9.88 -4.29
N ARG A 181 12.56 10.84 -5.15
CA ARG A 181 13.94 11.24 -5.39
C ARG A 181 14.63 11.70 -4.11
N ARG A 182 14.05 12.66 -3.38
CA ARG A 182 14.64 13.19 -2.14
C ARG A 182 14.80 12.11 -1.07
N LEU A 183 13.90 11.14 -1.02
CA LEU A 183 14.02 9.98 -0.14
C LEU A 183 15.31 9.20 -0.46
N PHE A 184 15.48 8.71 -1.68
CA PHE A 184 16.64 7.90 -2.05
C PHE A 184 17.96 8.70 -2.01
N GLU A 185 17.93 9.97 -2.41
CA GLU A 185 19.12 10.84 -2.39
C GLU A 185 19.49 11.34 -0.98
N HIS A 186 18.62 11.14 0.01
CA HIS A 186 18.89 11.61 1.37
C HIS A 186 20.15 10.94 1.94
N PRO A 187 21.10 11.70 2.55
CA PRO A 187 22.32 11.15 3.12
C PRO A 187 22.07 10.00 4.10
N ASP A 188 21.02 10.13 4.92
CA ASP A 188 20.66 9.13 5.92
C ASP A 188 20.26 7.76 5.31
N ILE A 189 19.56 7.73 4.17
CA ILE A 189 19.31 6.47 3.44
C ILE A 189 20.63 5.83 3.02
N ARG A 190 21.59 6.64 2.55
CA ARG A 190 22.93 6.17 2.18
C ARG A 190 23.75 5.67 3.36
N LEU A 191 23.43 6.10 4.57
CA LEU A 191 24.02 5.63 5.82
C LEU A 191 23.25 4.44 6.44
N GLY A 192 22.21 3.94 5.75
CA GLY A 192 21.42 2.80 6.22
C GLY A 192 20.41 3.13 7.32
N ILE A 193 20.10 4.41 7.53
CA ILE A 193 18.99 4.83 8.39
C ILE A 193 17.67 4.38 7.76
N ASP A 194 16.72 4.00 8.62
CA ASP A 194 15.43 3.50 8.19
C ASP A 194 14.61 4.57 7.46
N TRP A 195 14.02 4.21 6.32
CA TRP A 195 13.29 5.14 5.47
C TRP A 195 12.08 5.81 6.11
N PRO A 196 11.35 5.22 7.09
CA PRO A 196 10.25 5.91 7.77
C PRO A 196 10.73 7.18 8.46
N LYS A 197 11.94 7.16 9.04
CA LYS A 197 12.53 8.34 9.69
C LYS A 197 12.89 9.42 8.68
N VAL A 198 13.44 9.03 7.53
CA VAL A 198 13.76 9.98 6.44
C VAL A 198 12.48 10.58 5.86
N LEU A 199 11.44 9.77 5.66
CA LEU A 199 10.11 10.27 5.28
C LEU A 199 9.65 11.35 6.26
N SER A 200 9.80 11.11 7.57
CA SER A 200 9.38 12.09 8.56
C SER A 200 10.11 13.42 8.49
N ILE A 201 11.39 13.40 8.15
CA ILE A 201 12.16 14.62 7.90
C ILE A 201 11.62 15.35 6.66
N LEU A 202 11.36 14.61 5.57
CA LEU A 202 10.96 15.18 4.29
C LEU A 202 9.52 15.72 4.29
N THR A 203 8.62 15.13 5.07
CA THR A 203 7.20 15.52 5.14
C THR A 203 6.87 16.38 6.35
N GLY A 204 7.73 16.42 7.37
CA GLY A 204 7.46 17.06 8.66
C GLY A 204 6.43 16.31 9.52
N LYS A 205 6.11 15.05 9.19
CA LYS A 205 5.11 14.21 9.87
C LYS A 205 5.74 12.91 10.34
N SER A 206 5.34 12.38 11.50
CA SER A 206 5.81 11.05 11.86
C SER A 206 5.31 10.01 10.84
N PHE A 207 6.00 8.89 10.69
CA PHE A 207 5.51 7.83 9.80
C PHE A 207 4.11 7.34 10.21
N LEU A 208 3.81 7.30 11.51
CA LEU A 208 2.48 6.97 12.00
C LEU A 208 1.41 7.99 11.57
N ASP A 209 1.75 9.28 11.51
CA ASP A 209 0.85 10.35 11.03
C ASP A 209 0.69 10.35 9.49
N LEU A 210 1.59 9.69 8.75
CA LEU A 210 1.40 9.45 7.31
C LEU A 210 0.57 8.18 7.07
N TRP A 211 0.76 7.21 7.95
CA TRP A 211 0.11 5.90 7.89
C TRP A 211 -1.37 5.98 8.25
N ASP A 212 -1.74 6.76 9.25
CA ASP A 212 -3.15 7.00 9.60
C ASP A 212 -3.88 7.87 8.57
N GLU A 213 -3.22 8.88 8.00
CA GLU A 213 -3.73 9.65 6.87
C GLU A 213 -4.06 8.76 5.66
N PHE A 214 -3.15 7.83 5.32
CA PHE A 214 -3.40 6.83 4.29
C PHE A 214 -4.58 5.91 4.64
N ALA A 215 -4.65 5.42 5.89
CA ALA A 215 -5.75 4.57 6.34
C ALA A 215 -7.11 5.27 6.28
N VAL A 216 -7.17 6.55 6.67
CA VAL A 216 -8.39 7.36 6.55
C VAL A 216 -8.73 7.58 5.08
N ALA A 217 -7.74 7.85 4.22
CA ALA A 217 -7.97 8.01 2.79
C ALA A 217 -8.52 6.74 2.13
N LEU A 218 -8.07 5.55 2.55
CA LEU A 218 -8.68 4.28 2.14
C LEU A 218 -10.16 4.22 2.56
N ALA A 219 -10.47 4.59 3.81
CA ALA A 219 -11.83 4.57 4.34
C ALA A 219 -12.77 5.59 3.66
N THR A 220 -12.24 6.67 3.10
CA THR A 220 -13.02 7.74 2.45
C THR A 220 -12.90 7.75 0.93
N HIS A 221 -12.28 6.74 0.32
CA HIS A 221 -12.08 6.62 -1.12
C HIS A 221 -11.24 7.79 -1.71
N GLN A 222 -10.33 8.36 -0.92
CA GLN A 222 -9.46 9.48 -1.28
C GLN A 222 -8.02 9.04 -1.61
N VAL A 223 -7.88 7.85 -2.19
CA VAL A 223 -6.61 7.32 -2.68
C VAL A 223 -6.49 7.50 -4.20
N PRO A 224 -5.27 7.48 -4.76
CA PRO A 224 -5.06 7.53 -6.20
C PRO A 224 -5.89 6.45 -6.91
N ASP A 225 -6.45 6.81 -8.07
CA ASP A 225 -7.22 5.92 -8.95
C ASP A 225 -8.48 5.29 -8.30
N ALA A 226 -8.98 5.86 -7.19
CA ALA A 226 -10.12 5.32 -6.44
C ALA A 226 -11.38 5.07 -7.30
N ALA A 227 -11.64 5.94 -8.28
CA ALA A 227 -12.79 5.80 -9.19
C ALA A 227 -12.76 4.51 -10.02
N GLN A 228 -11.58 3.92 -10.23
CA GLN A 228 -11.41 2.64 -10.91
C GLN A 228 -11.23 1.50 -9.91
N LEU A 229 -10.41 1.70 -8.87
CA LEU A 229 -10.07 0.65 -7.90
C LEU A 229 -11.27 0.18 -7.06
N PHE A 230 -12.10 1.10 -6.57
CA PHE A 230 -13.20 0.74 -5.67
C PHE A 230 -14.29 -0.09 -6.35
N PRO A 231 -14.80 0.28 -7.55
CA PRO A 231 -15.77 -0.56 -8.25
C PRO A 231 -15.26 -1.99 -8.55
N LEU A 232 -13.96 -2.15 -8.80
CA LEU A 232 -13.35 -3.47 -9.00
C LEU A 232 -13.25 -4.26 -7.69
N ALA A 233 -12.88 -3.60 -6.60
CA ALA A 233 -12.86 -4.20 -5.28
C ALA A 233 -14.26 -4.63 -4.81
N GLU A 234 -15.29 -3.81 -5.07
CA GLU A 234 -16.69 -4.09 -4.74
C GLU A 234 -17.27 -5.30 -5.49
N GLN A 235 -16.71 -5.66 -6.66
CA GLN A 235 -17.07 -6.90 -7.35
C GLN A 235 -16.56 -8.16 -6.63
N LYS A 236 -15.54 -8.01 -5.77
CA LYS A 236 -14.85 -9.13 -5.08
C LYS A 236 -15.29 -9.28 -3.63
N THR A 237 -15.80 -8.22 -3.01
CA THR A 237 -16.23 -8.21 -1.62
C THR A 237 -17.40 -7.24 -1.40
N ASN A 238 -18.28 -7.59 -0.46
CA ASN A 238 -19.41 -6.76 -0.06
C ASN A 238 -19.01 -5.50 0.72
N TYR A 239 -17.75 -5.42 1.15
CA TYR A 239 -17.24 -4.30 1.91
C TYR A 239 -15.87 -3.89 1.41
N VAL A 240 -15.72 -2.59 1.17
CA VAL A 240 -14.46 -1.96 0.75
C VAL A 240 -14.22 -0.69 1.58
N PRO A 241 -13.05 -0.53 2.22
CA PRO A 241 -12.09 -1.60 2.53
C PRO A 241 -12.75 -2.72 3.37
N VAL A 242 -12.27 -3.97 3.24
CA VAL A 242 -12.80 -5.09 4.04
C VAL A 242 -12.63 -4.82 5.54
N PRO A 243 -13.73 -4.74 6.31
CA PRO A 243 -13.67 -4.49 7.72
C PRO A 243 -13.40 -5.78 8.48
N VAL A 244 -12.65 -5.65 9.56
CA VAL A 244 -12.37 -6.75 10.48
C VAL A 244 -13.56 -7.04 11.40
N TYR A 245 -14.47 -6.07 11.54
CA TYR A 245 -15.76 -6.21 12.20
C TYR A 245 -16.84 -5.54 11.35
N GLY A 246 -17.94 -6.25 11.09
CA GLY A 246 -19.14 -5.69 10.49
C GLY A 246 -20.35 -6.00 11.36
N GLY A 247 -21.13 -4.99 11.77
CA GLY A 247 -22.31 -5.22 12.60
C GLY A 247 -23.25 -4.03 12.68
N GLU A 248 -24.38 -4.23 13.35
CA GLU A 248 -25.39 -3.19 13.57
C GLU A 248 -25.33 -2.64 14.99
N TRP A 249 -25.66 -1.35 15.17
CA TRP A 249 -25.86 -0.77 16.50
C TRP A 249 -27.34 -0.39 16.70
N THR A 250 -28.01 -1.11 17.59
CA THR A 250 -29.47 -1.04 17.82
C THR A 250 -29.86 -0.14 18.99
N GLY A 251 -28.96 0.72 19.46
CA GLY A 251 -29.20 1.63 20.60
C GLY A 251 -28.87 1.02 21.97
N GLN A 252 -28.45 -0.25 22.01
CA GLN A 252 -27.97 -0.93 23.22
C GLN A 252 -26.44 -0.85 23.32
N LEU A 253 -25.90 -1.17 24.50
CA LEU A 253 -24.45 -1.28 24.68
C LEU A 253 -23.91 -2.39 23.77
N LEU A 254 -22.97 -2.03 22.90
CA LEU A 254 -22.19 -2.95 22.08
C LEU A 254 -20.72 -2.76 22.42
N THR A 255 -20.05 -3.86 22.73
CA THR A 255 -18.60 -3.89 22.97
C THR A 255 -17.95 -4.74 21.89
N ILE A 256 -16.96 -4.16 21.22
CA ILE A 256 -16.16 -4.80 20.19
C ILE A 256 -14.76 -4.98 20.75
N ASP A 257 -14.40 -6.21 21.07
CA ASP A 257 -13.11 -6.56 21.63
C ASP A 257 -12.15 -7.05 20.56
N GLN A 258 -10.91 -6.59 20.62
CA GLN A 258 -9.80 -7.20 19.91
C GLN A 258 -8.80 -7.76 20.91
N ILE A 259 -8.73 -9.09 20.99
CA ILE A 259 -7.76 -9.82 21.80
C ILE A 259 -6.63 -10.27 20.88
N ASN A 260 -5.38 -9.98 21.25
CA ASN A 260 -4.23 -10.52 20.53
C ASN A 260 -4.11 -12.02 20.81
N TRP A 261 -4.37 -12.82 19.77
CA TRP A 261 -4.11 -14.26 19.78
C TRP A 261 -2.68 -14.56 19.35
N GLN A 262 -2.01 -15.51 20.03
CA GLN A 262 -0.72 -16.04 19.58
C GLN A 262 -0.84 -16.65 18.19
N ASN A 263 0.20 -16.44 17.37
CA ASN A 263 0.23 -16.91 16.00
C ASN A 263 0.85 -18.31 15.86
N PRO A 264 0.10 -19.38 15.55
CA PRO A 264 0.72 -20.65 15.19
C PRO A 264 1.42 -20.63 13.82
N PHE A 265 1.17 -19.64 12.96
CA PHE A 265 1.68 -19.52 11.58
C PHE A 265 3.20 -19.29 11.50
N VAL A 266 3.80 -18.59 12.48
CA VAL A 266 5.27 -18.42 12.51
C VAL A 266 5.95 -19.77 12.71
N GLU A 267 5.46 -20.59 13.66
CA GLU A 267 5.97 -21.96 13.82
C GLU A 267 5.71 -22.83 12.58
N ILE A 268 4.60 -22.63 11.86
CA ILE A 268 4.27 -23.41 10.67
C ILE A 268 5.15 -23.02 9.48
N CYS A 269 5.39 -21.73 9.23
CA CYS A 269 6.24 -21.26 8.13
C CYS A 269 7.74 -21.46 8.44
N GLU A 270 8.19 -21.24 9.67
CA GLU A 270 9.59 -21.49 10.06
C GLU A 270 9.95 -22.97 10.03
N LYS A 271 9.00 -23.87 10.37
CA LYS A 271 9.24 -25.32 10.28
C LYS A 271 9.19 -25.86 8.85
N LYS A 272 8.42 -25.25 7.93
CA LYS A 272 8.19 -25.82 6.60
C LYS A 272 9.17 -25.38 5.51
N LYS A 273 9.94 -24.29 5.66
CA LYS A 273 10.96 -23.77 4.70
C LYS A 273 10.53 -23.61 3.23
N GLU A 274 9.34 -24.02 2.85
CA GLU A 274 8.75 -23.93 1.52
C GLU A 274 7.31 -23.44 1.67
N PHE A 275 7.00 -22.38 0.92
CA PHE A 275 5.67 -21.84 0.63
C PHE A 275 4.67 -21.78 1.81
N CYS A 276 4.53 -20.59 2.40
CA CYS A 276 3.39 -20.26 3.26
C CYS A 276 2.07 -20.34 2.45
N PRO A 277 0.92 -20.67 3.07
CA PRO A 277 -0.36 -20.82 2.38
C PRO A 277 -0.74 -19.60 1.54
N LEU A 278 -1.40 -19.86 0.40
CA LEU A 278 -1.92 -18.87 -0.53
C LEU A 278 -3.24 -18.24 -0.01
N ALA A 279 -3.65 -17.16 -0.68
CA ALA A 279 -4.73 -16.17 -0.44
C ALA A 279 -6.14 -16.62 0.06
N HIS A 280 -6.36 -17.87 0.45
CA HIS A 280 -7.66 -18.39 0.90
C HIS A 280 -7.88 -18.23 2.42
N ASP A 281 -6.85 -17.84 3.18
CA ASP A 281 -6.94 -17.60 4.63
C ASP A 281 -7.35 -16.14 4.95
N VAL A 282 -8.30 -15.58 4.18
CA VAL A 282 -8.95 -14.32 4.56
C VAL A 282 -9.74 -14.61 5.82
N ALA A 283 -9.36 -14.00 6.95
CA ALA A 283 -10.13 -14.12 8.18
C ALA A 283 -11.58 -13.73 7.88
N VAL A 284 -12.52 -14.66 8.08
CA VAL A 284 -13.95 -14.38 7.89
C VAL A 284 -14.32 -13.23 8.82
N ILE A 285 -15.10 -12.25 8.35
CA ILE A 285 -15.59 -11.14 9.18
C ILE A 285 -16.16 -11.70 10.49
N GLY A 286 -15.68 -11.19 11.63
CA GLY A 286 -16.04 -11.69 12.96
C GLY A 286 -15.11 -12.78 13.53
N SER A 287 -14.08 -13.21 12.80
CA SER A 287 -13.01 -14.06 13.35
C SER A 287 -12.20 -13.29 14.39
N PRO A 288 -11.62 -13.98 15.41
CA PRO A 288 -10.68 -13.36 16.34
C PRO A 288 -9.54 -12.69 15.56
N LEU A 289 -9.42 -11.38 15.73
CA LEU A 289 -8.50 -10.52 14.99
C LEU A 289 -7.03 -10.80 15.34
N THR A 290 -6.27 -11.29 14.37
CA THR A 290 -4.86 -11.68 14.54
C THR A 290 -3.89 -10.65 14.00
N VAL A 291 -3.83 -9.49 14.65
CA VAL A 291 -2.98 -8.39 14.19
C VAL A 291 -1.71 -8.36 14.98
N ARG A 292 -0.63 -8.77 14.30
CA ARG A 292 0.60 -9.25 14.94
C ARG A 292 1.79 -8.32 14.75
N HIS A 293 1.63 -7.25 13.98
CA HIS A 293 2.75 -6.52 13.42
C HIS A 293 2.62 -5.00 13.59
N PRO A 294 3.76 -4.30 13.74
CA PRO A 294 3.85 -2.86 13.61
C PRO A 294 3.07 -2.34 12.39
N TYR A 295 2.39 -1.20 12.54
CA TYR A 295 1.71 -0.52 11.42
C TYR A 295 0.50 -1.27 10.82
N GLY A 296 -0.25 -2.04 11.64
CA GLY A 296 -1.54 -2.58 11.22
C GLY A 296 -2.61 -1.50 11.03
N ILE A 297 -3.53 -1.71 10.08
CA ILE A 297 -4.74 -0.89 9.86
C ILE A 297 -5.99 -1.77 10.03
N HIS A 298 -6.94 -1.37 10.88
CA HIS A 298 -8.23 -2.02 11.00
C HIS A 298 -9.35 -1.08 10.63
N PHE A 299 -10.39 -1.66 10.04
CA PHE A 299 -11.66 -1.00 9.79
C PHE A 299 -12.76 -1.74 10.54
N LEU A 300 -13.50 -1.05 11.40
CA LEU A 300 -14.74 -1.57 12.00
C LEU A 300 -15.91 -0.87 11.33
N ARG A 301 -16.83 -1.62 10.71
CA ARG A 301 -18.02 -1.06 10.07
C ARG A 301 -19.25 -1.29 10.92
N ILE A 302 -19.91 -0.20 11.29
CA ILE A 302 -21.12 -0.19 12.10
C ILE A 302 -22.27 0.41 11.28
N ILE A 303 -23.41 -0.27 11.25
CA ILE A 303 -24.65 0.25 10.66
C ILE A 303 -25.57 0.71 11.79
N PRO A 304 -25.80 2.02 11.96
CA PRO A 304 -26.72 2.51 12.98
C PRO A 304 -28.18 2.13 12.68
N LYS A 305 -28.91 1.66 13.70
CA LYS A 305 -30.34 1.29 13.61
C LYS A 305 -31.22 1.96 14.66
N ALA A 306 -30.65 2.78 15.55
CA ALA A 306 -31.38 3.52 16.58
C ALA A 306 -31.21 5.02 16.40
N ASN A 307 -32.26 5.78 16.73
CA ASN A 307 -32.28 7.23 16.66
C ASN A 307 -31.80 7.91 17.97
N THR A 308 -31.27 7.14 18.91
CA THR A 308 -30.71 7.69 20.15
C THR A 308 -29.28 8.18 19.90
N PRO A 309 -28.83 9.25 20.58
CA PRO A 309 -27.44 9.69 20.48
C PRO A 309 -26.47 8.54 20.82
N LEU A 310 -25.52 8.31 19.92
CA LEU A 310 -24.49 7.28 20.05
C LEU A 310 -23.23 7.88 20.68
N VAL A 311 -22.69 7.23 21.70
CA VAL A 311 -21.35 7.47 22.23
C VAL A 311 -20.43 6.37 21.70
N LEU A 312 -19.37 6.79 20.99
CA LEU A 312 -18.26 5.93 20.60
C LEU A 312 -17.11 6.14 21.57
N GLN A 313 -16.51 5.07 22.07
CA GLN A 313 -15.34 5.14 22.95
C GLN A 313 -14.28 4.15 22.47
N PHE A 314 -13.01 4.52 22.62
CA PHE A 314 -11.88 3.65 22.36
C PHE A 314 -11.03 3.48 23.62
N ASN A 315 -10.64 2.24 23.89
CA ASN A 315 -9.68 1.92 24.95
C ASN A 315 -8.62 1.00 24.37
N GLY A 316 -7.38 1.49 24.24
CA GLY A 316 -6.24 0.73 23.76
C GLY A 316 -5.25 0.46 24.87
N SER A 317 -4.49 -0.63 24.75
CA SER A 317 -3.35 -0.91 25.62
C SER A 317 -2.31 0.21 25.55
N SER A 318 -1.74 0.57 26.70
CA SER A 318 -0.78 1.68 26.85
C SER A 318 0.59 1.41 26.23
N ASP A 319 0.87 0.16 25.85
CA ASP A 319 2.11 -0.26 25.18
C ASP A 319 2.09 -0.01 23.67
N THR A 320 0.97 0.47 23.12
CA THR A 320 0.77 0.69 21.69
C THR A 320 0.29 2.11 21.41
N ASP A 321 0.99 2.77 20.49
CA ASP A 321 0.57 4.08 19.98
C ASP A 321 -0.57 3.88 18.97
N PHE A 322 -1.81 3.98 19.44
CA PHE A 322 -2.99 3.93 18.57
C PHE A 322 -3.33 5.30 18.01
N ARG A 323 -3.72 5.34 16.72
CA ARG A 323 -4.51 6.44 16.15
C ARG A 323 -5.87 5.91 15.76
N VAL A 324 -6.91 6.64 16.10
CA VAL A 324 -8.28 6.18 15.88
C VAL A 324 -9.11 7.31 15.31
N TYR A 325 -9.82 7.02 14.22
CA TYR A 325 -10.70 7.93 13.54
C TYR A 325 -12.09 7.32 13.38
N VAL A 326 -13.12 8.14 13.47
CA VAL A 326 -14.48 7.80 13.04
C VAL A 326 -14.70 8.45 11.68
N VAL A 327 -15.13 7.63 10.73
CA VAL A 327 -15.54 8.04 9.38
C VAL A 327 -17.04 7.79 9.25
N GLY A 328 -17.83 8.83 9.06
CA GLY A 328 -19.27 8.73 8.83
C GLY A 328 -19.57 8.85 7.34
N SER A 329 -20.25 7.85 6.77
CA SER A 329 -20.74 7.91 5.40
C SER A 329 -22.20 8.35 5.38
N LYS A 330 -22.50 9.53 4.84
CA LYS A 330 -23.89 10.00 4.65
C LYS A 330 -24.53 9.42 3.39
N ASN A 331 -23.70 9.22 2.37
CA ASN A 331 -24.00 8.54 1.12
C ASN A 331 -22.68 7.99 0.53
N SER A 332 -22.72 7.43 -0.68
CA SER A 332 -21.56 6.78 -1.31
C SER A 332 -20.36 7.71 -1.61
N THR A 333 -20.54 9.04 -1.55
CA THR A 333 -19.50 10.02 -1.93
C THR A 333 -19.22 11.07 -0.86
N ALA A 334 -20.06 11.19 0.17
CA ALA A 334 -19.92 12.17 1.24
C ALA A 334 -19.50 11.50 2.55
N TYR A 335 -18.26 11.77 2.94
CA TYR A 335 -17.65 11.30 4.17
C TYR A 335 -17.36 12.45 5.13
N GLU A 336 -17.60 12.22 6.41
CA GLU A 336 -17.12 13.06 7.50
C GLU A 336 -16.10 12.27 8.31
N THR A 337 -15.02 12.93 8.73
CA THR A 337 -13.95 12.28 9.49
C THR A 337 -13.66 13.04 10.77
N SER A 338 -13.30 12.30 11.82
CA SER A 338 -12.90 12.90 13.09
C SER A 338 -12.02 11.97 13.92
N PRO A 339 -11.01 12.49 14.63
CA PRO A 339 -10.28 11.71 15.62
C PRO A 339 -11.20 11.23 16.75
N LEU A 340 -11.02 9.98 17.18
CA LEU A 340 -11.73 9.40 18.33
C LEU A 340 -10.86 9.54 19.59
N MET A 341 -11.04 10.62 20.35
CA MET A 341 -10.21 10.92 21.53
C MET A 341 -11.06 11.32 22.74
N PRO A 342 -11.02 10.61 23.88
CA PRO A 342 -11.09 9.15 24.05
C PRO A 342 -12.47 8.55 23.69
N GLY A 343 -13.41 9.43 23.33
CA GLY A 343 -14.72 9.09 22.84
C GLY A 343 -15.40 10.32 22.26
N CYS A 344 -16.45 10.11 21.48
CA CYS A 344 -17.22 11.19 20.87
C CYS A 344 -18.71 10.86 20.83
N ILE A 345 -19.55 11.89 20.78
CA ILE A 345 -21.01 11.78 20.63
C ILE A 345 -21.41 12.04 19.18
N LEU A 346 -22.21 11.14 18.64
CA LEU A 346 -22.96 11.33 17.41
C LEU A 346 -24.43 11.55 17.75
N SER A 347 -24.91 12.79 17.59
CA SER A 347 -26.26 13.18 18.00
C SER A 347 -27.35 12.44 17.22
N ASN A 348 -27.16 12.29 15.91
CA ASN A 348 -28.12 11.65 14.99
C ASN A 348 -27.39 10.55 14.20
N PRO A 349 -27.23 9.35 14.77
CA PRO A 349 -26.46 8.31 14.10
C PRO A 349 -27.14 7.75 12.84
N LEU A 350 -28.47 7.90 12.71
CA LEU A 350 -29.21 7.53 11.50
C LEU A 350 -28.98 8.46 10.31
N ASP A 351 -28.28 9.59 10.49
CA ASP A 351 -27.88 10.46 9.37
C ASP A 351 -26.81 9.80 8.47
N TYR A 352 -26.26 8.66 8.90
CA TYR A 352 -25.17 7.94 8.23
C TYR A 352 -25.63 6.56 7.79
N GLN A 353 -25.32 6.19 6.55
CA GLN A 353 -25.51 4.83 6.02
C GLN A 353 -24.67 3.81 6.79
N PHE A 354 -23.45 4.20 7.14
CA PHE A 354 -22.58 3.45 8.04
C PHE A 354 -21.56 4.38 8.70
N LEU A 355 -21.02 3.90 9.81
CA LEU A 355 -19.86 4.45 10.49
C LEU A 355 -18.70 3.47 10.31
N GLN A 356 -17.51 3.99 10.05
CA GLN A 356 -16.28 3.21 10.01
C GLN A 356 -15.31 3.73 11.05
N VAL A 357 -14.91 2.88 11.99
CA VAL A 357 -13.84 3.18 12.95
C VAL A 357 -12.53 2.68 12.33
N VAL A 358 -11.66 3.62 11.98
CA VAL A 358 -10.33 3.36 11.42
C VAL A 358 -9.33 3.36 12.57
N ILE A 359 -8.61 2.26 12.76
CA ILE A 359 -7.64 2.11 13.84
C ILE A 359 -6.30 1.78 13.23
N THR A 360 -5.29 2.61 13.47
CA THR A 360 -3.90 2.31 13.11
C THR A 360 -3.03 2.17 14.36
N ARG A 361 -1.92 1.45 14.21
CA ARG A 361 -0.97 1.14 15.29
C ARG A 361 0.42 1.63 14.92
N GLY A 362 1.14 2.17 15.89
CA GLY A 362 2.55 2.54 15.75
C GLY A 362 3.50 1.35 15.72
N GLU A 363 4.80 1.67 15.71
CA GLU A 363 5.89 0.70 15.59
C GLU A 363 5.90 -0.34 16.72
N LYS A 364 5.56 0.09 17.94
CA LYS A 364 5.58 -0.76 19.14
C LYS A 364 4.34 -1.66 19.27
N GLY A 365 3.43 -1.62 18.29
CA GLY A 365 2.04 -2.00 18.49
C GLY A 365 1.72 -3.50 18.47
N SER A 366 1.81 -4.16 19.62
CA SER A 366 1.21 -5.48 19.88
C SER A 366 0.13 -5.45 20.96
N GLY A 367 -0.42 -4.28 21.27
CA GLY A 367 -1.43 -4.07 22.31
C GLY A 367 -2.83 -4.44 21.84
N SER A 368 -3.69 -4.82 22.78
CA SER A 368 -5.12 -5.05 22.52
C SER A 368 -5.89 -3.73 22.54
N TYR A 369 -7.11 -3.74 22.03
CA TYR A 369 -8.04 -2.63 22.21
C TYR A 369 -9.48 -3.09 22.32
N GLN A 370 -10.33 -2.18 22.78
CA GLN A 370 -11.78 -2.33 22.87
C GLN A 370 -12.45 -1.06 22.33
N VAL A 371 -13.48 -1.23 21.52
CA VAL A 371 -14.38 -0.15 21.08
C VAL A 371 -15.74 -0.36 21.73
N LYS A 372 -16.28 0.67 22.39
CA LYS A 372 -17.62 0.64 22.98
C LYS A 372 -18.55 1.60 22.25
N LEU A 373 -19.75 1.12 22.00
CA LEU A 373 -20.87 1.88 21.46
C LEU A 373 -21.98 1.86 22.50
N ALA A 374 -22.38 3.01 23.01
CA ALA A 374 -23.39 3.10 24.06
C ALA A 374 -24.37 4.25 23.79
N PRO A 375 -25.62 4.18 24.26
CA PRO A 375 -26.48 5.35 24.31
C PRO A 375 -25.88 6.41 25.25
N LEU A 376 -26.13 7.69 24.97
CA LEU A 376 -25.65 8.78 25.82
C LEU A 376 -26.21 8.68 27.26
N GLN A 377 -25.32 8.59 28.24
CA GLN A 377 -25.64 8.57 29.67
C GLN A 377 -24.98 9.75 30.37
N ASN A 378 -25.65 10.90 30.49
CA ASN A 378 -25.26 12.10 31.29
C ASN A 378 -23.78 12.57 31.22
N GLN A 379 -23.00 12.13 30.25
CA GLN A 379 -21.57 12.38 30.11
C GLN A 379 -21.31 13.43 29.04
N ASN A 380 -20.35 14.31 29.29
CA ASN A 380 -19.91 15.33 28.34
C ASN A 380 -18.77 14.78 27.47
N TYR A 381 -19.09 14.28 26.28
CA TYR A 381 -18.09 14.03 25.24
C TYR A 381 -18.13 15.13 24.18
N ALA A 382 -17.02 15.31 23.46
CA ALA A 382 -17.00 16.12 22.25
C ALA A 382 -17.91 15.50 21.17
N LYS A 383 -18.46 16.34 20.28
CA LYS A 383 -19.17 15.83 19.09
C LYS A 383 -18.17 15.10 18.19
N CYS A 384 -18.56 13.97 17.60
CA CYS A 384 -17.72 13.27 16.61
C CYS A 384 -17.44 14.22 15.45
N PHE A 385 -18.47 14.74 14.79
CA PHE A 385 -18.29 15.66 13.68
C PHE A 385 -18.64 17.08 14.14
N ALA A 386 -17.63 17.95 14.21
CA ALA A 386 -17.85 19.35 14.54
C ALA A 386 -18.60 20.02 13.38
N GLN A 387 -19.67 20.76 13.69
CA GLN A 387 -20.60 21.27 12.68
C GLN A 387 -20.03 22.30 11.68
N ASN A 388 -18.76 22.74 11.78
CA ASN A 388 -18.26 23.86 10.98
C ASN A 388 -16.73 23.89 10.75
N THR A 389 -16.03 22.76 10.77
CA THR A 389 -14.65 22.75 10.25
C THR A 389 -14.71 22.31 8.79
N PRO A 390 -14.42 23.18 7.81
CA PRO A 390 -14.27 22.75 6.43
C PRO A 390 -13.27 21.59 6.41
N SER A 391 -13.64 20.49 5.76
CA SER A 391 -12.81 19.32 5.49
C SER A 391 -11.52 19.66 4.70
N GLU A 392 -11.27 20.93 4.39
CA GLU A 392 -10.11 21.44 3.65
C GLU A 392 -8.79 21.42 4.41
N GLN A 393 -8.77 21.27 5.75
CA GLN A 393 -7.51 21.39 6.49
C GLN A 393 -6.52 20.22 6.30
N TYR A 394 -6.96 19.08 5.76
CA TYR A 394 -6.07 17.95 5.45
C TYR A 394 -5.69 17.83 3.97
N LEU A 395 -6.16 18.75 3.10
CA LEU A 395 -6.04 18.61 1.64
C LEU A 395 -5.37 19.80 0.93
N LYS A 396 -4.78 20.76 1.66
CA LYS A 396 -3.88 21.72 1.00
C LYS A 396 -2.57 21.02 0.67
N THR A 397 -2.43 20.61 -0.58
CA THR A 397 -1.15 20.30 -1.22
C THR A 397 -0.17 21.42 -0.87
N PRO A 398 1.04 21.11 -0.36
CA PRO A 398 2.10 22.12 -0.33
C PRO A 398 2.33 22.60 -1.76
N THR A 399 2.10 23.88 -2.01
CA THR A 399 2.44 24.55 -3.28
C THR A 399 3.94 24.59 -3.50
#